data_AF-A0A2T4AQ27-F1
#
_entry.id   AF-A0A2T4AQ27-F1
#
_cell.length_a   1.000
_cell.length_b   1.000
_cell.length_c   1.000
_cell.angle_alpha   90.00
_cell.angle_beta   90.00
_cell.angle_gamma   90.00
#
_symmetry.space_group_name_H-M   'P 1'
#
loop_
_entity.id
_entity.type
_entity.pdbx_description
1 polymer ?
#
loop_
_entity_poly.entity_id
_entity_poly.type
_entity_poly.pdbx_seq_one_letter_code
_entity_poly.pdbx_strand_id
1 'polypeptide(L)'
;MFLPIFTATSVFKPDINQRQAHMQGLKEMIRLRGGVHGLGSFKPLQHLLIRHSVPRAAISFQKAKLLPPDLIGQLFHNYPKSSRFYGEPGPMWQQSSRIGVDSKLLDLIRTVECLLQDTRAWFEAPDTSPFDTIDLNTIYSMIISMCVRWYLTTESEGRLKSVDAILGLCLMQFTAFLCRSTCPARYSGPISVLERLNEHLFYHYHENMAVLHAANLDVWVGILIVLSSDGISGYQEIFWNIYMEIIAKNRAVLGSFGDLQTILTTHCLWSPYPMDIHAKNIWDETPIDLETQNVNSPEPAITRTRIQRTIRLAAALVSSNPYLGGYPIGHTPMENE
;
A
#
# COMPACT_ATOMS: atom_id res chain seq x y z
N MET A 1 -19.11 -22.62 -19.67
CA MET A 1 -20.05 -21.48 -19.61
C MET A 1 -19.39 -20.33 -20.34
N PHE A 2 -19.74 -20.13 -21.62
CA PHE A 2 -19.13 -19.10 -22.46
C PHE A 2 -19.84 -17.76 -22.19
N LEU A 3 -19.09 -16.74 -21.77
CA LEU A 3 -19.60 -15.37 -21.74
C LEU A 3 -19.77 -14.88 -23.19
N PRO A 4 -20.90 -14.23 -23.53
CA PRO A 4 -21.11 -13.73 -24.88
C PRO A 4 -20.09 -12.62 -25.19
N ILE A 5 -19.48 -12.71 -26.37
CA ILE A 5 -18.63 -11.67 -26.93
C ILE A 5 -19.56 -10.55 -27.41
N PHE A 6 -19.56 -9.42 -26.69
CA PHE A 6 -20.26 -8.22 -27.14
C PHE A 6 -19.42 -7.54 -28.22
N THR A 7 -19.91 -7.56 -29.46
CA THR A 7 -19.40 -6.70 -30.52
C THR A 7 -19.77 -5.26 -30.18
N ALA A 8 -18.76 -4.40 -29.99
CA ALA A 8 -18.95 -3.00 -29.66
C ALA A 8 -19.49 -2.24 -30.89
N THR A 9 -20.80 -2.25 -31.07
CA THR A 9 -21.52 -1.38 -31.99
C THR A 9 -21.94 -0.09 -31.25
N SER A 10 -21.44 1.04 -31.76
CA SER A 10 -21.90 2.43 -31.57
C SER A 10 -22.48 2.88 -30.22
N VAL A 11 -21.66 3.67 -29.49
CA VAL A 11 -22.04 4.79 -28.60
C VAL A 11 -23.26 4.56 -27.67
N PHE A 12 -23.18 3.57 -26.78
CA PHE A 12 -23.96 3.63 -25.53
C PHE A 12 -23.31 4.68 -24.61
N LYS A 13 -23.72 5.94 -24.73
CA LYS A 13 -23.47 6.91 -23.65
C LYS A 13 -24.35 6.48 -22.47
N PRO A 14 -23.78 6.10 -21.31
CA PRO A 14 -24.58 5.73 -20.16
C PRO A 14 -25.43 6.94 -19.76
N ASP A 15 -26.75 6.77 -19.69
CA ASP A 15 -27.65 7.79 -19.17
C ASP A 15 -27.24 8.10 -17.71
N ILE A 16 -26.79 9.34 -17.49
CA ILE A 16 -26.31 9.83 -16.20
C ILE A 16 -27.43 9.75 -15.17
N ASN A 17 -28.68 10.00 -15.58
CA ASN A 17 -29.85 9.97 -14.70
C ASN A 17 -30.17 8.54 -14.28
N GLN A 18 -30.21 7.59 -15.23
CA GLN A 18 -30.40 6.17 -14.92
C GLN A 18 -29.29 5.63 -14.02
N ARG A 19 -28.02 5.99 -14.28
CA ARG A 19 -26.89 5.60 -13.43
C ARG A 19 -27.02 6.16 -12.02
N GLN A 20 -27.44 7.42 -11.89
CA GLN A 20 -27.63 8.06 -10.59
C GLN A 20 -28.78 7.42 -9.81
N ALA A 21 -29.91 7.16 -10.46
CA ALA A 21 -31.06 6.47 -9.87
C ALA A 21 -30.68 5.04 -9.43
N HIS A 22 -29.97 4.28 -10.28
CA HIS A 22 -29.45 2.96 -9.92
C HIS A 22 -28.52 3.03 -8.70
N MET A 23 -27.60 3.99 -8.68
CA MET A 23 -26.68 4.14 -7.55
C MET A 23 -27.38 4.54 -6.26
N GLN A 24 -28.42 5.38 -6.33
CA GLN A 24 -29.25 5.72 -5.18
C GLN A 24 -30.04 4.51 -4.69
N GLY A 25 -30.65 3.75 -5.60
CA GLY A 25 -31.33 2.50 -5.28
C GLY A 25 -30.40 1.48 -4.62
N LEU A 26 -29.19 1.30 -5.14
CA LEU A 26 -28.19 0.40 -4.54
C LEU A 26 -27.78 0.85 -3.13
N LYS A 27 -27.54 2.16 -2.93
CA LYS A 27 -27.26 2.71 -1.60
C LYS A 27 -28.40 2.45 -0.63
N GLU A 28 -29.63 2.63 -1.08
CA GLU A 28 -30.82 2.41 -0.26
C GLU A 28 -31.01 0.93 0.07
N MET A 29 -30.80 0.01 -0.88
CA MET A 29 -30.80 -1.42 -0.62
C MET A 29 -29.75 -1.83 0.42
N ILE A 30 -28.54 -1.29 0.33
CA ILE A 30 -27.48 -1.54 1.31
C ILE A 30 -27.89 -0.96 2.67
N ARG A 31 -28.45 0.25 2.71
CA ARG A 31 -28.92 0.90 3.93
C ARG A 31 -30.02 0.08 4.62
N LEU A 32 -31.02 -0.37 3.86
CA LEU A 32 -32.13 -1.20 4.35
C LEU A 32 -31.68 -2.55 4.91
N ARG A 33 -30.52 -3.06 4.46
CA ARG A 33 -29.88 -4.26 5.01
C ARG A 33 -29.01 -3.99 6.23
N GLY A 34 -29.06 -2.80 6.82
CA GLY A 34 -28.20 -2.44 7.96
C GLY A 34 -26.81 -1.93 7.55
N GLY A 35 -26.66 -1.43 6.33
CA GLY A 35 -25.39 -0.94 5.80
C GLY A 35 -24.45 -2.06 5.37
N VAL A 36 -23.18 -1.72 5.16
CA VAL A 36 -22.13 -2.70 4.80
C VAL A 36 -21.97 -3.76 5.89
N HIS A 37 -22.19 -3.40 7.16
CA HIS A 37 -22.14 -4.32 8.30
C HIS A 37 -23.19 -5.44 8.18
N GLY A 38 -24.44 -5.12 7.86
CA GLY A 38 -25.50 -6.12 7.75
C GLY A 38 -25.41 -7.03 6.52
N LEU A 39 -24.39 -6.86 5.67
CA LEU A 39 -24.03 -7.82 4.62
C LEU A 39 -23.10 -8.94 5.11
N GLY A 40 -22.91 -9.09 6.42
CA GLY A 40 -22.01 -10.10 7.00
C GLY A 40 -22.33 -11.55 6.60
N SER A 41 -23.58 -11.86 6.25
CA SER A 41 -23.97 -13.18 5.73
C SER A 41 -23.46 -13.46 4.31
N PHE A 42 -22.99 -12.46 3.58
CA PHE A 42 -22.41 -12.60 2.24
C PHE A 42 -21.09 -11.81 2.15
N LYS A 43 -20.08 -12.38 2.79
CA LYS A 43 -18.71 -11.87 2.87
C LYS A 43 -18.09 -11.46 1.53
N PRO A 44 -18.25 -12.19 0.40
CA PRO A 44 -17.67 -11.77 -0.88
C PRO A 44 -18.24 -10.44 -1.41
N LEU A 45 -19.54 -10.19 -1.25
CA LEU A 45 -20.15 -8.90 -1.67
C LEU A 45 -19.70 -7.77 -0.75
N GLN A 46 -19.61 -8.02 0.55
CA GLN A 46 -19.10 -7.04 1.51
C GLN A 46 -17.66 -6.64 1.16
N HIS A 47 -16.80 -7.63 0.92
CA HIS A 47 -15.44 -7.42 0.45
C HIS A 47 -15.42 -6.62 -0.86
N LEU A 48 -16.23 -7.01 -1.85
CA LEU A 48 -16.32 -6.33 -3.14
C LEU A 48 -16.70 -4.85 -2.99
N LEU A 49 -17.73 -4.56 -2.20
CA LEU A 49 -18.18 -3.18 -1.94
C LEU A 49 -17.10 -2.33 -1.27
N ILE A 50 -16.39 -2.89 -0.29
CA ILE A 50 -15.28 -2.22 0.39
C ILE A 50 -14.13 -2.00 -0.60
N ARG A 51 -13.68 -3.05 -1.29
CA ARG A 51 -12.55 -3.01 -2.22
C ARG A 51 -12.77 -2.10 -3.41
N HIS A 52 -14.00 -1.78 -3.79
CA HIS A 52 -14.28 -0.77 -4.81
C HIS A 52 -14.47 0.64 -4.25
N SER A 53 -14.97 0.77 -3.02
CA SER A 53 -15.21 2.07 -2.40
C SER A 53 -13.91 2.72 -1.90
N VAL A 54 -12.98 1.93 -1.36
CA VAL A 54 -11.75 2.44 -0.75
C VAL A 54 -10.77 3.00 -1.79
N PRO A 55 -10.42 2.30 -2.90
CA PRO A 55 -9.52 2.88 -3.88
C PRO A 55 -10.06 4.19 -4.46
N ARG A 56 -11.37 4.29 -4.65
CA ARG A 56 -11.99 5.55 -5.06
C ARG A 56 -11.76 6.64 -4.03
N ALA A 57 -11.98 6.36 -2.74
CA ALA A 57 -11.71 7.30 -1.65
C ALA A 57 -10.24 7.72 -1.58
N ALA A 58 -9.30 6.81 -1.79
CA ALA A 58 -7.87 7.10 -1.83
C ALA A 58 -7.49 7.94 -3.06
N ILE A 59 -7.95 7.55 -4.26
CA ILE A 59 -7.67 8.27 -5.51
C ILE A 59 -8.25 9.68 -5.48
N SER A 60 -9.53 9.83 -5.13
CA SER A 60 -10.15 11.16 -5.04
C SER A 60 -9.79 11.90 -3.77
N PHE A 61 -9.08 11.26 -2.85
CA PHE A 61 -8.75 11.77 -1.52
C PHE A 61 -9.99 12.34 -0.79
N GLN A 62 -11.08 11.56 -0.78
CA GLN A 62 -12.37 11.92 -0.18
C GLN A 62 -12.82 10.86 0.81
N LYS A 63 -13.55 11.26 1.84
CA LYS A 63 -14.15 10.33 2.82
C LYS A 63 -15.07 9.33 2.10
N ALA A 64 -14.82 8.03 2.30
CA ALA A 64 -15.70 6.98 1.80
C ALA A 64 -17.08 7.09 2.46
N LYS A 65 -18.08 7.62 1.74
CA LYS A 65 -19.44 7.85 2.25
C LYS A 65 -20.17 6.56 2.67
N LEU A 66 -19.67 5.40 2.24
CA LEU A 66 -20.26 4.08 2.49
C LEU A 66 -19.68 3.34 3.70
N LEU A 67 -18.56 3.81 4.27
CA LEU A 67 -17.85 3.11 5.33
C LEU A 67 -17.94 3.96 6.61
N PRO A 68 -18.67 3.55 7.66
CA PRO A 68 -18.72 4.32 8.90
C PRO A 68 -17.35 4.37 9.63
N PRO A 69 -17.11 5.32 10.54
CA PRO A 69 -16.09 5.16 11.57
C PRO A 69 -16.44 3.92 12.39
N ASP A 70 -15.46 3.07 12.70
CA ASP A 70 -15.61 1.82 13.47
C ASP A 70 -16.17 0.60 12.72
N LEU A 71 -16.29 0.65 11.38
CA LEU A 71 -16.71 -0.51 10.60
C LEU A 71 -15.80 -1.74 10.83
N ILE A 72 -14.49 -1.53 10.98
CA ILE A 72 -13.53 -2.63 11.25
C ILE A 72 -13.90 -3.32 12.57
N GLY A 73 -14.11 -2.57 13.65
CA GLY A 73 -14.48 -3.15 14.94
C GLY A 73 -15.83 -3.86 14.90
N GLN A 74 -16.80 -3.31 14.16
CA GLN A 74 -18.13 -3.90 14.01
C GLN A 74 -18.09 -5.22 13.21
N LEU A 75 -17.22 -5.33 12.20
CA LEU A 75 -17.12 -6.51 11.35
C LEU A 75 -16.22 -7.60 11.93
N PHE A 76 -15.16 -7.23 12.66
CA PHE A 76 -14.08 -8.14 13.05
C PHE A 76 -13.92 -8.20 14.58
N HIS A 77 -15.03 -8.36 15.30
CA HIS A 77 -15.03 -8.60 16.75
C HIS A 77 -14.18 -7.59 17.55
N ASN A 78 -14.35 -6.28 17.32
CA ASN A 78 -13.56 -5.21 17.93
C ASN A 78 -12.05 -5.20 17.57
N TYR A 79 -11.70 -5.65 16.37
CA TYR A 79 -10.35 -5.50 15.82
C TYR A 79 -9.86 -4.04 15.86
N PRO A 80 -8.57 -3.77 16.18
CA PRO A 80 -7.48 -4.73 16.41
C PRO A 80 -7.44 -5.34 17.81
N LYS A 81 -8.25 -4.86 18.77
CA LYS A 81 -8.15 -5.27 20.18
C LYS A 81 -8.41 -6.76 20.43
N SER A 82 -9.09 -7.43 19.50
CA SER A 82 -9.32 -8.88 19.54
C SER A 82 -8.15 -9.73 19.07
N SER A 83 -7.17 -9.16 18.36
CA SER A 83 -5.99 -9.92 17.95
C SER A 83 -5.04 -10.14 19.12
N ARG A 84 -4.51 -11.36 19.20
CA ARG A 84 -3.45 -11.72 20.16
C ARG A 84 -2.18 -10.88 19.99
N PHE A 85 -1.96 -10.29 18.83
CA PHE A 85 -0.77 -9.49 18.52
C PHE A 85 -0.93 -8.01 18.86
N TYR A 86 -2.10 -7.58 19.35
CA TYR A 86 -2.31 -6.17 19.70
C TYR A 86 -1.62 -5.74 21.00
N GLY A 87 -1.19 -6.70 21.84
CA GLY A 87 -0.66 -6.45 23.19
C GLY A 87 0.52 -5.47 23.21
N GLU A 88 1.67 -5.90 22.71
CA GLU A 88 2.90 -5.09 22.72
C GLU A 88 3.02 -4.22 21.46
N PRO A 89 3.29 -2.91 21.58
CA PRO A 89 3.52 -2.04 20.43
C PRO A 89 4.75 -2.48 19.63
N GLY A 90 4.63 -2.48 18.31
CA GLY A 90 5.74 -2.81 17.42
C GLY A 90 6.76 -1.66 17.31
N PRO A 91 7.86 -1.92 16.58
CA PRO A 91 8.99 -0.99 16.52
C PRO A 91 8.63 0.35 15.88
N MET A 92 7.78 0.36 14.83
CA MET A 92 7.43 1.61 14.16
C MET A 92 6.55 2.48 15.05
N TRP A 93 5.63 1.88 15.81
CA TRP A 93 4.86 2.59 16.81
C TRP A 93 5.77 3.24 17.85
N GLN A 94 6.75 2.50 18.37
CA GLN A 94 7.70 3.00 19.36
C GLN A 94 8.52 4.17 18.82
N GLN A 95 9.06 4.07 17.59
CA GLN A 95 9.83 5.15 16.98
C GLN A 95 8.96 6.39 16.70
N SER A 96 7.75 6.19 16.18
CA SER A 96 6.80 7.26 15.87
C SER A 96 6.32 7.98 17.14
N SER A 97 6.14 7.24 18.24
CA SER A 97 5.77 7.81 19.53
C SER A 97 6.85 8.74 20.10
N ARG A 98 8.14 8.38 19.93
CA ARG A 98 9.28 9.18 20.41
C ARG A 98 9.36 10.57 19.77
N ILE A 99 8.90 10.71 18.52
CA ILE A 99 8.87 11.99 17.81
C ILE A 99 7.53 12.74 17.92
N GLY A 100 6.62 12.27 18.79
CA GLY A 100 5.39 13.00 19.13
C GLY A 100 4.34 13.03 18.00
N VAL A 101 4.22 11.92 17.27
CA VAL A 101 3.20 11.71 16.23
C VAL A 101 1.79 11.75 16.81
N ASP A 102 0.83 12.28 16.04
CA ASP A 102 -0.60 12.30 16.39
C ASP A 102 -1.11 10.92 16.88
N SER A 103 -1.84 10.93 17.99
CA SER A 103 -2.25 9.69 18.68
C SER A 103 -3.12 8.79 17.80
N LYS A 104 -3.96 9.36 16.93
CA LYS A 104 -4.80 8.57 16.02
C LYS A 104 -3.96 7.93 14.90
N LEU A 105 -2.89 8.60 14.45
CA LEU A 105 -1.94 7.98 13.52
C LEU A 105 -1.15 6.86 14.21
N LEU A 106 -0.75 7.02 15.47
CA LEU A 106 -0.15 5.95 16.26
C LEU A 106 -1.09 4.74 16.37
N ASP A 107 -2.38 4.94 16.61
CA ASP A 107 -3.37 3.86 16.62
C ASP A 107 -3.46 3.14 15.26
N LEU A 108 -3.39 3.88 14.14
CA LEU A 108 -3.35 3.30 12.80
C LEU A 108 -2.08 2.48 12.55
N ILE A 109 -0.90 3.00 12.95
CA ILE A 109 0.37 2.29 12.84
C ILE A 109 0.30 0.98 13.60
N ARG A 110 -0.16 1.01 14.87
CA ARG A 110 -0.33 -0.20 15.69
C ARG A 110 -1.31 -1.19 15.07
N THR A 111 -2.39 -0.69 14.47
CA THR A 111 -3.37 -1.54 13.77
C THR A 111 -2.73 -2.25 12.57
N VAL A 112 -1.87 -1.57 11.80
CA VAL A 112 -1.15 -2.18 10.67
C VAL A 112 -0.08 -3.17 11.15
N GLU A 113 0.67 -2.84 12.21
CA GLU A 113 1.64 -3.77 12.83
C GLU A 113 0.95 -5.06 13.27
N CYS A 114 -0.20 -4.93 13.93
CA CYS A 114 -1.02 -6.07 14.34
C CYS A 114 -1.47 -6.90 13.13
N LEU A 115 -1.96 -6.24 12.07
CA LEU A 115 -2.45 -6.91 10.87
C LEU A 115 -1.34 -7.64 10.11
N LEU A 116 -0.11 -7.11 10.11
CA LEU A 116 1.04 -7.81 9.56
C LEU A 116 1.31 -9.12 10.30
N GLN A 117 1.27 -9.10 11.63
CA GLN A 117 1.46 -10.31 12.45
C GLN A 117 0.30 -11.31 12.25
N ASP A 118 -0.94 -10.83 12.20
CA ASP A 118 -2.11 -11.67 11.87
C ASP A 118 -1.97 -12.31 10.49
N THR A 119 -1.52 -11.52 9.50
CA THR A 119 -1.30 -12.01 8.12
C THR A 119 -0.18 -13.05 8.08
N ARG A 120 0.91 -12.83 8.80
CA ARG A 120 2.02 -13.78 8.90
C ARG A 120 1.57 -15.09 9.57
N ALA A 121 0.84 -14.99 10.68
CA ALA A 121 0.30 -16.16 11.37
C ALA A 121 -0.66 -16.95 10.47
N TRP A 122 -1.46 -16.27 9.66
CA TRP A 122 -2.29 -16.92 8.65
C TRP A 122 -1.47 -17.65 7.59
N PHE A 123 -0.37 -17.06 7.09
CA PHE A 123 0.51 -17.74 6.13
C PHE A 123 1.19 -18.98 6.73
N GLU A 124 1.59 -18.92 8.00
CA GLU A 124 2.28 -20.03 8.69
C GLU A 124 1.32 -21.17 9.06
N ALA A 125 0.10 -20.86 9.47
CA ALA A 125 -0.89 -21.86 9.89
C ALA A 125 -2.34 -21.44 9.53
N PRO A 126 -2.75 -21.52 8.25
CA PRO A 126 -4.04 -21.04 7.77
C PRO A 126 -5.24 -21.63 8.53
N ASP A 127 -5.18 -22.93 8.84
CA ASP A 127 -6.28 -23.67 9.50
C ASP A 127 -6.53 -23.24 10.94
N THR A 128 -5.57 -22.57 11.58
CA THR A 128 -5.67 -22.11 12.98
C THR A 128 -5.98 -20.62 13.10
N SER A 129 -5.96 -19.90 11.99
CA SER A 129 -6.17 -18.46 11.96
C SER A 129 -7.66 -18.13 12.16
N PRO A 130 -7.99 -17.12 13.00
CA PRO A 130 -9.36 -16.63 13.12
C PRO A 130 -9.82 -15.83 11.89
N PHE A 131 -8.89 -15.47 11.00
CA PHE A 131 -9.14 -14.71 9.77
C PHE A 131 -8.85 -15.57 8.55
N ASP A 132 -9.70 -15.47 7.53
CA ASP A 132 -9.37 -15.96 6.19
C ASP A 132 -8.72 -14.86 5.32
N THR A 133 -8.31 -15.24 4.11
CA THR A 133 -7.67 -14.31 3.17
C THR A 133 -8.57 -13.13 2.80
N ILE A 134 -9.88 -13.33 2.73
CA ILE A 134 -10.84 -12.27 2.38
C ILE A 134 -10.95 -11.28 3.55
N ASP A 135 -10.97 -11.75 4.79
CA ASP A 135 -10.94 -10.90 5.99
C ASP A 135 -9.73 -9.99 5.98
N LEU A 136 -8.52 -10.56 5.89
CA LEU A 136 -7.26 -9.83 5.92
C LEU A 136 -7.23 -8.74 4.84
N ASN A 137 -7.59 -9.08 3.59
CA ASN A 137 -7.65 -8.12 2.49
C ASN A 137 -8.72 -7.03 2.70
N THR A 138 -9.84 -7.37 3.34
CA THR A 138 -10.89 -6.40 3.69
C THR A 138 -10.39 -5.44 4.75
N ILE A 139 -9.70 -5.93 5.79
CA ILE A 139 -9.11 -5.11 6.85
C ILE A 139 -8.06 -4.15 6.27
N TYR A 140 -7.12 -4.64 5.45
CA TYR A 140 -6.14 -3.76 4.77
C TYR A 140 -6.85 -2.66 3.96
N SER A 141 -7.89 -3.01 3.20
CA SER A 141 -8.66 -2.02 2.43
C SER A 141 -9.31 -0.98 3.35
N MET A 142 -9.92 -1.38 4.46
CA MET A 142 -10.54 -0.44 5.38
C MET A 142 -9.51 0.47 6.07
N ILE A 143 -8.32 -0.02 6.40
CA ILE A 143 -7.24 0.79 6.97
C ILE A 143 -6.86 1.94 6.04
N ILE A 144 -6.74 1.71 4.72
CA ILE A 144 -6.50 2.78 3.74
C ILE A 144 -7.57 3.88 3.87
N SER A 145 -8.85 3.50 3.98
CA SER A 145 -9.94 4.46 4.18
C SER A 145 -9.84 5.19 5.53
N MET A 146 -9.34 4.53 6.57
CA MET A 146 -9.12 5.16 7.87
C MET A 146 -7.96 6.17 7.80
N CYS A 147 -6.88 5.86 7.10
CA CYS A 147 -5.79 6.81 6.84
C CYS A 147 -6.29 8.06 6.10
N VAL A 148 -7.09 7.91 5.04
CA VAL A 148 -7.69 9.05 4.32
C VAL A 148 -8.58 9.88 5.25
N ARG A 149 -9.42 9.22 6.06
CA ARG A 149 -10.31 9.92 7.00
C ARG A 149 -9.52 10.67 8.07
N TRP A 150 -8.50 10.04 8.64
CA TRP A 150 -7.61 10.65 9.62
C TRP A 150 -6.97 11.90 9.02
N TYR A 151 -6.29 11.77 7.87
CA TYR A 151 -5.61 12.87 7.21
C TYR A 151 -6.55 14.05 6.98
N LEU A 152 -7.69 13.83 6.31
CA LEU A 152 -8.63 14.89 5.97
C LEU A 152 -9.22 15.58 7.20
N THR A 153 -9.42 14.83 8.29
CA THR A 153 -9.99 15.37 9.52
C THR A 153 -8.94 16.24 10.24
N THR A 154 -7.73 15.71 10.41
CA THR A 154 -6.62 16.43 11.04
C THR A 154 -6.21 17.67 10.24
N GLU A 155 -6.23 17.60 8.91
CA GLU A 155 -6.04 18.75 8.01
C GLU A 155 -7.11 19.81 8.20
N SER A 156 -8.39 19.43 8.19
CA SER A 156 -9.52 20.37 8.37
C SER A 156 -9.54 21.03 9.74
N GLU A 157 -8.96 20.39 10.74
CA GLU A 157 -8.82 20.91 12.11
C GLU A 157 -7.56 21.78 12.28
N GLY A 158 -6.73 21.92 11.24
CA GLY A 158 -5.47 22.68 11.31
C GLY A 158 -4.40 22.05 12.20
N ARG A 159 -4.52 20.74 12.51
CA ARG A 159 -3.62 20.01 13.41
C ARG A 159 -2.57 19.17 12.68
N LEU A 160 -2.61 19.13 11.35
CA LEU A 160 -1.77 18.22 10.55
C LEU A 160 -0.33 18.74 10.49
N LYS A 161 0.57 18.08 11.22
CA LYS A 161 2.01 18.32 11.12
C LYS A 161 2.56 17.66 9.85
N SER A 162 3.60 18.23 9.24
CA SER A 162 4.20 17.67 8.02
C SER A 162 4.78 16.27 8.23
N VAL A 163 5.46 16.01 9.36
CA VAL A 163 5.98 14.67 9.69
C VAL A 163 4.85 13.64 9.81
N ASP A 164 3.75 13.99 10.49
CA ASP A 164 2.57 13.12 10.61
C ASP A 164 1.97 12.84 9.22
N ALA A 165 1.85 13.87 8.39
CA ALA A 165 1.35 13.74 7.03
C ALA A 165 2.21 12.78 6.19
N ILE A 166 3.54 12.93 6.22
CA ILE A 166 4.48 12.04 5.52
C ILE A 166 4.29 10.60 5.98
N LEU A 167 4.30 10.35 7.29
CA LEU A 167 4.15 9.00 7.85
C LEU A 167 2.79 8.39 7.50
N GLY A 168 1.70 9.16 7.61
CA GLY A 168 0.36 8.68 7.29
C GLY A 168 0.13 8.39 5.80
N LEU A 169 0.71 9.19 4.91
CA LEU A 169 0.66 8.96 3.47
C LEU A 169 1.52 7.75 3.07
N CYS A 170 2.73 7.61 3.63
CA CYS A 170 3.56 6.42 3.45
C CYS A 170 2.88 5.16 4.01
N LEU A 171 2.21 5.24 5.17
CA LEU A 171 1.45 4.14 5.76
C LEU A 171 0.30 3.70 4.84
N MET A 172 -0.43 4.67 4.28
CA MET A 172 -1.49 4.41 3.31
C MET A 172 -0.95 3.66 2.09
N GLN A 173 0.19 4.09 1.56
CA GLN A 173 0.80 3.44 0.43
C GLN A 173 1.30 2.03 0.79
N PHE A 174 2.01 1.89 1.91
CA PHE A 174 2.48 0.59 2.40
C PHE A 174 1.32 -0.39 2.51
N THR A 175 0.21 0.02 3.11
CA THR A 175 -1.02 -0.78 3.22
C THR A 175 -1.59 -1.12 1.84
N ALA A 176 -1.55 -0.18 0.89
CA ALA A 176 -1.98 -0.42 -0.49
C ALA A 176 -1.08 -1.42 -1.24
N PHE A 177 0.22 -1.46 -0.96
CA PHE A 177 1.13 -2.45 -1.52
C PHE A 177 0.81 -3.86 -1.03
N LEU A 178 0.55 -4.02 0.27
CA LEU A 178 0.19 -5.31 0.86
C LEU A 178 -1.13 -5.86 0.30
N CYS A 179 -2.11 -4.99 0.05
CA CYS A 179 -3.37 -5.33 -0.64
C CYS A 179 -3.20 -5.87 -2.07
N ARG A 180 -2.07 -5.62 -2.74
CA ARG A 180 -1.91 -5.80 -4.19
C ARG A 180 -1.08 -7.04 -4.58
N SER A 181 -0.82 -7.95 -3.65
CA SER A 181 0.16 -9.06 -3.69
C SER A 181 0.26 -9.95 -4.94
N THR A 182 -0.59 -9.80 -5.96
CA THR A 182 -0.59 -10.63 -7.18
C THR A 182 -0.75 -9.87 -8.50
N CYS A 183 -0.88 -8.54 -8.51
CA CYS A 183 -1.15 -7.81 -9.76
C CYS A 183 0.09 -7.00 -10.22
N PRO A 184 0.69 -7.33 -11.39
CA PRO A 184 1.84 -6.60 -11.95
C PRO A 184 1.49 -5.20 -12.51
N ALA A 185 0.25 -4.74 -12.33
CA ALA A 185 -0.18 -3.43 -12.80
C ALA A 185 0.40 -2.33 -11.90
N ARG A 186 1.50 -1.73 -12.38
CA ARG A 186 2.15 -0.46 -11.94
C ARG A 186 2.03 -0.18 -10.43
N TYR A 187 3.16 -0.36 -9.73
CA TYR A 187 3.36 -0.06 -8.30
C TYR A 187 3.19 1.43 -7.94
N SER A 188 2.79 2.25 -8.89
CA SER A 188 2.41 3.63 -8.63
C SER A 188 1.31 3.75 -7.56
N GLY A 189 1.59 4.61 -6.58
CA GLY A 189 0.58 5.14 -5.68
C GLY A 189 -0.45 6.00 -6.41
N PRO A 190 -1.60 6.29 -5.78
CA PRO A 190 -2.52 7.31 -6.31
C PRO A 190 -1.77 8.63 -6.46
N ILE A 191 -1.91 9.29 -7.62
CA ILE A 191 -1.21 10.56 -7.90
C ILE A 191 -1.49 11.62 -6.82
N SER A 192 -2.72 11.68 -6.30
CA SER A 192 -3.12 12.57 -5.21
C SER A 192 -2.36 12.35 -3.89
N VAL A 193 -1.93 11.10 -3.62
CA VAL A 193 -1.08 10.79 -2.46
C VAL A 193 0.34 11.29 -2.71
N LEU A 194 0.85 11.14 -3.93
CA LEU A 194 2.19 11.62 -4.28
C LEU A 194 2.28 13.14 -4.30
N GLU A 195 1.28 13.83 -4.82
CA GLU A 195 1.15 15.30 -4.78
C GLU A 195 1.29 15.81 -3.33
N ARG A 196 0.57 15.18 -2.40
CA ARG A 196 0.61 15.54 -0.98
C ARG A 196 1.94 15.19 -0.31
N LEU A 197 2.49 14.01 -0.61
CA LEU A 197 3.81 13.63 -0.13
C LEU A 197 4.85 14.66 -0.56
N ASN A 198 4.78 15.08 -1.82
CA ASN A 198 5.65 16.08 -2.41
C ASN A 198 5.54 17.43 -1.68
N GLU A 199 4.31 17.92 -1.44
CA GLU A 199 4.05 19.14 -0.68
C GLU A 199 4.71 19.09 0.72
N HIS A 200 4.45 18.03 1.50
CA HIS A 200 4.99 17.93 2.86
C HIS A 200 6.50 17.68 2.92
N LEU A 201 7.06 16.99 1.93
CA LEU A 201 8.50 16.75 1.85
C LEU A 201 9.26 18.02 1.43
N PHE A 202 8.75 18.83 0.50
CA PHE A 202 9.51 19.96 -0.05
C PHE A 202 9.59 21.18 0.87
N TYR A 203 8.47 21.62 1.46
CA TYR A 203 8.44 22.92 2.16
C TYR A 203 9.35 22.97 3.40
N HIS A 204 9.57 21.82 4.06
CA HIS A 204 10.39 21.70 5.27
C HIS A 204 11.31 20.48 5.21
N TYR A 205 11.88 20.19 4.04
CA TYR A 205 12.62 18.95 3.77
C TYR A 205 13.67 18.63 4.84
N HIS A 206 14.61 19.54 5.11
CA HIS A 206 15.70 19.28 6.03
C HIS A 206 15.21 19.04 7.47
N GLU A 207 14.21 19.81 7.92
CA GLU A 207 13.64 19.69 9.26
C GLU A 207 12.88 18.37 9.42
N ASN A 208 12.00 18.05 8.47
CA ASN A 208 11.20 16.82 8.47
C ASN A 208 12.09 15.58 8.39
N MET A 209 13.09 15.58 7.50
CA MET A 209 14.00 14.46 7.35
C MET A 209 14.93 14.29 8.54
N ALA A 210 15.34 15.38 9.22
CA ALA A 210 16.11 15.27 10.45
C ALA A 210 15.32 14.59 11.57
N VAL A 211 14.03 14.94 11.73
CA VAL A 211 13.13 14.30 12.70
C VAL A 211 12.93 12.81 12.37
N LEU A 212 12.67 12.48 11.11
CA LEU A 212 12.50 11.08 10.66
C LEU A 212 13.79 10.26 10.84
N HIS A 213 14.95 10.85 10.53
CA HIS A 213 16.25 10.21 10.70
C HIS A 213 16.56 9.93 12.18
N ALA A 214 16.29 10.89 13.07
CA ALA A 214 16.46 10.68 14.51
C ALA A 214 15.59 9.53 15.07
N ALA A 215 14.51 9.18 14.38
CA ALA A 215 13.64 8.05 14.71
C ALA A 215 13.94 6.77 13.92
N ASN A 216 14.96 6.75 13.04
CA ASN A 216 15.25 5.66 12.09
C ASN A 216 14.06 5.32 11.16
N LEU A 217 13.25 6.31 10.78
CA LEU A 217 12.08 6.16 9.90
C LEU A 217 12.33 6.70 8.48
N ASP A 218 13.42 7.43 8.27
CA ASP A 218 13.80 8.03 6.99
C ASP A 218 14.02 6.98 5.89
N VAL A 219 14.71 5.89 6.19
CA VAL A 219 14.96 4.79 5.24
C VAL A 219 13.64 4.16 4.76
N TRP A 220 12.68 3.96 5.67
CA TRP A 220 11.35 3.43 5.35
C TRP A 220 10.53 4.40 4.49
N VAL A 221 10.59 5.70 4.79
CA VAL A 221 9.97 6.74 3.94
C VAL A 221 10.62 6.74 2.55
N GLY A 222 11.96 6.75 2.49
CA GLY A 222 12.74 6.81 1.26
C GLY A 222 12.43 5.67 0.29
N ILE A 223 12.41 4.44 0.78
CA ILE A 223 12.11 3.28 -0.08
C ILE A 223 10.65 3.33 -0.57
N LEU A 224 9.71 3.74 0.29
CA LEU A 224 8.30 3.80 -0.07
C LEU A 224 8.02 4.88 -1.12
N ILE A 225 8.59 6.08 -1.01
CA ILE A 225 8.34 7.15 -1.99
C ILE A 225 8.86 6.77 -3.38
N VAL A 226 9.99 6.05 -3.47
CA VAL A 226 10.52 5.56 -4.75
C VAL A 226 9.62 4.46 -5.32
N LEU A 227 9.20 3.51 -4.50
CA LEU A 227 8.24 2.48 -4.94
C LEU A 227 6.94 3.11 -5.44
N SER A 228 6.46 4.14 -4.74
CA SER A 228 5.18 4.81 -5.03
C SER A 228 5.19 5.64 -6.29
N SER A 229 6.33 6.20 -6.66
CA SER A 229 6.46 7.06 -7.85
C SER A 229 6.80 6.30 -9.12
N ASP A 230 6.96 4.98 -9.04
CA ASP A 230 7.36 4.19 -10.18
C ASP A 230 6.33 4.28 -11.33
N GLY A 231 6.80 4.71 -12.50
CA GLY A 231 5.95 4.91 -13.68
C GLY A 231 5.08 6.18 -13.69
N ILE A 232 5.25 7.09 -12.73
CA ILE A 232 4.58 8.41 -12.74
C ILE A 232 5.60 9.51 -13.10
N SER A 233 5.48 10.02 -14.32
CA SER A 233 6.28 11.16 -14.80
C SER A 233 6.06 12.38 -13.90
N GLY A 234 7.13 13.02 -13.46
CA GLY A 234 7.12 14.18 -12.55
C GLY A 234 7.61 13.86 -11.15
N TYR A 235 7.17 12.75 -10.55
CA TYR A 235 7.60 12.38 -9.18
C TYR A 235 8.77 11.40 -9.14
N GLN A 236 8.98 10.63 -10.20
CA GLN A 236 9.96 9.55 -10.22
C GLN A 236 11.41 10.03 -10.00
N GLU A 237 11.79 11.18 -10.57
CA GLU A 237 13.12 11.76 -10.40
C GLU A 237 13.27 12.45 -9.04
N ILE A 238 12.25 13.22 -8.65
CA ILE A 238 12.20 13.93 -7.37
C ILE A 238 12.39 12.96 -6.20
N PHE A 239 11.56 11.92 -6.12
CA PHE A 239 11.62 10.97 -5.01
C PHE A 239 12.84 10.06 -5.07
N TRP A 240 13.38 9.83 -6.27
CA TRP A 240 14.67 9.16 -6.41
C TRP A 240 15.80 9.98 -5.77
N ASN A 241 15.86 11.28 -6.03
CA ASN A 241 16.89 12.15 -5.45
C ASN A 241 16.80 12.20 -3.91
N ILE A 242 15.58 12.32 -3.37
CA ILE A 242 15.36 12.26 -1.92
C ILE A 242 15.84 10.92 -1.33
N TYR A 243 15.50 9.80 -1.98
CA TYR A 243 15.97 8.48 -1.56
C TYR A 243 17.50 8.38 -1.59
N MET A 244 18.15 8.87 -2.64
CA MET A 244 19.62 8.86 -2.73
C MET A 244 20.28 9.64 -1.60
N GLU A 245 19.71 10.79 -1.21
CA GLU A 245 20.20 11.55 -0.05
C GLU A 245 20.04 10.80 1.26
N ILE A 246 18.92 10.08 1.45
CA ILE A 246 18.68 9.25 2.63
C ILE A 246 19.71 8.11 2.70
N ILE A 247 19.97 7.42 1.58
CA ILE A 247 20.97 6.36 1.53
C ILE A 247 22.37 6.92 1.82
N ALA A 248 22.72 8.06 1.24
CA ALA A 248 24.01 8.71 1.47
C ALA A 248 24.22 9.06 2.97
N LYS A 249 23.17 9.53 3.66
CA LYS A 249 23.23 9.81 5.11
C LYS A 249 23.39 8.54 5.96
N ASN A 250 22.81 7.42 5.52
CA ASN A 250 22.84 6.15 6.24
C ASN A 250 23.98 5.21 5.78
N ARG A 251 24.94 5.70 4.97
CA ARG A 251 26.01 4.87 4.38
C ARG A 251 26.88 4.12 5.40
N ALA A 252 27.01 4.65 6.61
CA ALA A 252 27.82 4.03 7.66
C ALA A 252 27.23 2.69 8.14
N VAL A 253 25.92 2.50 7.95
CA VAL A 253 25.19 1.30 8.39
C VAL A 253 24.54 0.52 7.23
N LEU A 254 24.46 1.12 6.03
CA LEU A 254 23.87 0.50 4.83
C LEU A 254 24.97 0.08 3.83
N GLY A 255 25.54 -1.11 4.01
CA GLY A 255 26.54 -1.67 3.09
C GLY A 255 25.97 -2.67 2.07
N SER A 256 24.81 -3.24 2.37
CA SER A 256 24.17 -4.29 1.59
C SER A 256 22.65 -4.21 1.65
N PHE A 257 21.97 -4.93 0.76
CA PHE A 257 20.51 -5.08 0.82
C PHE A 257 20.07 -5.76 2.14
N GLY A 258 20.90 -6.66 2.69
CA GLY A 258 20.61 -7.29 3.99
C GLY A 258 20.58 -6.28 5.14
N ASP A 259 21.41 -5.24 5.09
CA ASP A 259 21.40 -4.16 6.08
C ASP A 259 20.13 -3.33 5.96
N LEU A 260 19.70 -3.03 4.72
CA LEU A 260 18.43 -2.36 4.44
C LEU A 260 17.26 -3.17 5.02
N GLN A 261 17.19 -4.47 4.72
CA GLN A 261 16.14 -5.36 5.26
C GLN A 261 16.16 -5.39 6.78
N THR A 262 17.35 -5.44 7.40
CA THR A 262 17.50 -5.45 8.85
C THR A 262 16.96 -4.17 9.48
N ILE A 263 17.29 -3.01 8.92
CA ILE A 263 16.77 -1.72 9.40
C ILE A 263 15.25 -1.67 9.26
N LEU A 264 14.72 -2.03 8.09
CA LEU A 264 13.29 -1.99 7.83
C LEU A 264 12.49 -2.94 8.74
N THR A 265 13.00 -4.13 9.02
CA THR A 265 12.31 -5.12 9.87
C THR A 265 12.49 -4.86 11.37
N THR A 266 13.62 -4.28 11.78
CA THR A 266 13.93 -4.03 13.20
C THR A 266 13.32 -2.72 13.70
N HIS A 267 13.22 -1.70 12.85
CA HIS A 267 12.82 -0.34 13.26
C HIS A 267 11.49 0.12 12.67
N CYS A 268 11.01 -0.50 11.58
CA CYS A 268 9.89 0.00 10.79
C CYS A 268 8.81 -1.05 10.50
N LEU A 269 7.75 -0.62 9.82
CA LEU A 269 6.74 -1.50 9.24
C LEU A 269 7.27 -2.15 7.96
N TRP A 270 7.63 -3.43 8.02
CA TRP A 270 8.08 -4.13 6.82
C TRP A 270 7.56 -5.57 6.76
N SER A 271 7.15 -5.98 5.56
CA SER A 271 6.78 -7.36 5.25
C SER A 271 7.68 -7.87 4.13
N PRO A 272 8.63 -8.79 4.42
CA PRO A 272 9.56 -9.33 3.42
C PRO A 272 8.86 -9.77 2.13
N TYR A 273 7.72 -10.45 2.25
CA TYR A 273 6.86 -10.77 1.11
C TYR A 273 5.63 -9.85 1.09
N PRO A 274 5.30 -9.15 -0.02
CA PRO A 274 5.99 -9.11 -1.32
C PRO A 274 7.06 -8.01 -1.46
N MET A 275 7.36 -7.23 -0.41
CA MET A 275 8.06 -5.96 -0.56
C MET A 275 9.56 -6.10 -0.92
N ASP A 276 10.23 -7.16 -0.47
CA ASP A 276 11.68 -7.32 -0.66
C ASP A 276 12.09 -7.42 -2.11
N ILE A 277 11.29 -8.07 -2.96
CA ILE A 277 11.59 -8.19 -4.38
C ILE A 277 11.68 -6.79 -5.02
N HIS A 278 10.77 -5.89 -4.62
CA HIS A 278 10.72 -4.55 -5.17
C HIS A 278 11.78 -3.64 -4.56
N ALA A 279 12.00 -3.73 -3.25
CA ALA A 279 13.06 -3.01 -2.59
C ALA A 279 14.44 -3.42 -3.12
N LYS A 280 14.64 -4.71 -3.40
CA LYS A 280 15.88 -5.22 -4.00
C LYS A 280 16.12 -4.65 -5.38
N ASN A 281 15.09 -4.55 -6.22
CA ASN A 281 15.23 -3.91 -7.53
C ASN A 281 15.66 -2.44 -7.42
N ILE A 282 15.15 -1.70 -6.43
CA ILE A 282 15.58 -0.32 -6.16
C ILE A 282 17.02 -0.30 -5.66
N TRP A 283 17.38 -1.21 -4.76
CA TRP A 283 18.71 -1.33 -4.20
C TRP A 283 19.75 -1.65 -5.28
N ASP A 284 19.47 -2.59 -6.18
CA ASP A 284 20.35 -2.96 -7.29
C ASP A 284 20.53 -1.81 -8.31
N GLU A 285 19.61 -0.85 -8.35
CA GLU A 285 19.73 0.39 -9.13
C GLU A 285 20.43 1.53 -8.37
N THR A 286 20.67 1.37 -7.07
CA THR A 286 21.35 2.35 -6.23
C THR A 286 22.85 2.29 -6.52
N PRO A 287 23.49 3.39 -6.99
CA PRO A 287 24.93 3.40 -7.25
C PRO A 287 25.74 3.06 -5.99
N ILE A 288 26.60 2.04 -6.09
CA ILE A 288 27.47 1.59 -5.00
C ILE A 288 28.61 2.60 -4.75
N ASP A 289 29.04 3.33 -5.79
CA ASP A 289 30.11 4.33 -5.73
C ASP A 289 29.55 5.76 -5.81
N LEU A 290 29.05 6.29 -4.70
CA LEU A 290 28.60 7.70 -4.61
C LEU A 290 29.75 8.73 -4.66
N GLU A 291 31.02 8.29 -4.72
CA GLU A 291 32.22 9.15 -4.57
C GLU A 291 32.99 9.49 -5.87
N THR A 292 32.50 9.16 -7.08
CA THR A 292 33.23 9.49 -8.33
C THR A 292 32.53 10.44 -9.32
N GLN A 293 31.45 11.12 -8.93
CA GLN A 293 30.98 12.28 -9.71
C GLN A 293 31.73 13.55 -9.27
N ASN A 294 32.94 13.67 -9.82
CA ASN A 294 33.81 14.83 -9.71
C ASN A 294 33.10 16.09 -10.22
N VAL A 295 33.18 17.18 -9.44
CA VAL A 295 32.49 18.47 -9.58
C VAL A 295 32.86 19.29 -10.85
N ASN A 296 33.63 18.73 -11.79
CA ASN A 296 34.17 19.47 -12.95
C ASN A 296 33.89 18.85 -14.34
N SER A 297 32.91 17.94 -14.49
CA SER A 297 32.46 17.52 -15.82
C SER A 297 31.25 18.35 -16.28
N PRO A 298 31.27 18.96 -17.47
CA PRO A 298 30.09 19.60 -18.02
C PRO A 298 29.07 18.50 -18.36
N GLU A 299 27.90 18.59 -17.71
CA GLU A 299 26.76 17.66 -17.77
C GLU A 299 27.05 16.22 -17.28
N PRO A 300 26.41 15.77 -16.18
CA PRO A 300 26.47 14.36 -15.83
C PRO A 300 25.58 13.60 -16.81
N ALA A 301 26.19 12.65 -17.51
CA ALA A 301 25.54 11.63 -18.32
C ALA A 301 24.69 10.67 -17.46
N ILE A 302 23.66 11.18 -16.78
CA ILE A 302 22.54 10.41 -16.22
C ILE A 302 21.55 10.11 -17.37
N THR A 303 22.12 9.66 -18.49
CA THR A 303 21.38 9.15 -19.65
C THR A 303 21.81 7.71 -19.90
N ARG A 304 22.09 6.94 -18.84
CA ARG A 304 22.06 5.49 -18.93
C ARG A 304 20.60 5.05 -18.99
N THR A 305 20.10 5.05 -20.22
CA THR A 305 19.06 4.14 -20.75
C THR A 305 18.39 3.32 -19.65
N ARG A 306 17.46 3.96 -18.96
CA ARG A 306 16.52 3.33 -18.04
C ARG A 306 15.65 2.42 -18.90
N ILE A 307 16.06 1.16 -19.05
CA ILE A 307 15.15 0.11 -19.51
C ILE A 307 13.96 0.24 -18.57
N GLN A 308 12.79 0.59 -19.12
CA GLN A 308 11.57 0.78 -18.34
C GLN A 308 11.45 -0.40 -17.38
N ARG A 309 11.42 -0.14 -16.07
CA ARG A 309 11.27 -1.14 -14.99
C ARG A 309 10.12 -2.12 -15.29
N THR A 310 9.15 -1.70 -16.09
CA THR A 310 8.08 -2.49 -16.74
C THR A 310 8.55 -3.76 -17.47
N ILE A 311 9.69 -3.74 -18.18
CA ILE A 311 10.14 -4.84 -19.04
C ILE A 311 10.79 -5.98 -18.22
N ARG A 312 11.51 -5.65 -17.14
CA ARG A 312 12.14 -6.66 -16.27
C ARG A 312 11.13 -7.40 -15.39
N LEU A 313 10.07 -6.71 -14.95
CA LEU A 313 8.98 -7.30 -14.17
C LEU A 313 8.16 -8.35 -14.96
N ALA A 314 7.98 -8.15 -16.26
CA ALA A 314 7.33 -9.15 -17.12
C ALA A 314 8.15 -10.44 -17.24
N ALA A 315 9.48 -10.35 -17.26
CA ALA A 315 10.37 -11.50 -17.39
C ALA A 315 10.46 -12.35 -16.10
N ALA A 316 10.41 -11.72 -14.92
CA ALA A 316 10.50 -12.42 -13.63
C ALA A 316 9.21 -13.17 -13.22
N LEU A 317 8.06 -12.79 -13.80
CA LEU A 317 6.76 -13.40 -13.49
C LEU A 317 6.39 -14.58 -14.40
N VAL A 318 7.04 -14.71 -15.58
CA VAL A 318 6.88 -15.90 -16.45
C VAL A 318 7.60 -17.12 -15.85
N SER A 319 8.62 -16.92 -15.01
CA SER A 319 9.46 -18.00 -14.49
C SER A 319 9.08 -18.53 -13.10
N SER A 320 8.09 -17.94 -12.41
CA SER A 320 7.87 -18.21 -10.98
C SER A 320 6.44 -18.61 -10.56
N ASN A 321 5.54 -18.97 -11.48
CA ASN A 321 4.19 -19.40 -11.10
C ASN A 321 3.65 -20.64 -11.84
N PRO A 322 3.73 -21.84 -11.23
CA PRO A 322 3.11 -23.05 -11.78
C PRO A 322 1.56 -23.07 -11.67
N TYR A 323 0.93 -22.11 -10.99
CA TYR A 323 -0.53 -22.05 -10.80
C TYR A 323 -1.28 -21.21 -11.83
N LEU A 324 -0.58 -20.62 -12.81
CA LEU A 324 -1.20 -19.95 -13.97
C LEU A 324 -1.30 -20.84 -15.22
N GLY A 325 -0.85 -22.10 -15.13
CA GLY A 325 -0.89 -23.10 -16.21
C GLY A 325 -2.04 -24.12 -16.14
N GLY A 326 -3.13 -23.81 -15.44
CA GLY A 326 -4.27 -24.73 -15.28
C GLY A 326 -5.13 -24.87 -16.55
N TYR A 327 -4.67 -25.65 -17.53
CA TYR A 327 -5.60 -26.53 -18.23
C TYR A 327 -5.91 -27.72 -17.30
N PRO A 328 -7.18 -28.15 -17.17
CA PRO A 328 -7.48 -29.37 -16.44
C PRO A 328 -6.85 -30.53 -17.21
N ILE A 329 -5.90 -31.24 -16.60
CA ILE A 329 -5.52 -32.56 -17.08
C ILE A 329 -6.76 -33.42 -16.85
N GLY A 330 -7.45 -33.69 -17.96
CA GLY A 330 -8.61 -34.55 -18.01
C GLY A 330 -8.28 -35.89 -17.38
N HIS A 331 -9.27 -36.42 -16.68
CA HIS A 331 -9.39 -37.84 -16.44
C HIS A 331 -8.97 -38.61 -17.70
N THR A 332 -7.95 -39.45 -17.54
CA THR A 332 -7.66 -40.52 -18.47
C THR A 332 -8.92 -41.37 -18.64
N PRO A 333 -9.36 -41.65 -19.88
CA PRO A 333 -10.33 -42.71 -20.10
C PRO A 333 -9.62 -44.05 -19.83
N MET A 334 -10.15 -44.84 -18.91
CA MET A 334 -9.92 -46.28 -18.97
C MET A 334 -10.77 -46.80 -20.12
N GLU A 335 -10.09 -47.24 -21.18
CA GLU A 335 -10.67 -48.10 -22.20
C GLU A 335 -10.81 -49.54 -21.66
N ASN A 336 -11.88 -50.18 -22.13
CA ASN A 336 -12.14 -51.63 -22.25
C ASN A 336 -12.52 -52.42 -20.99
N GLU A 337 -13.83 -52.65 -20.81
CA GLU A 337 -14.51 -53.93 -21.15
C GLU A 337 -16.00 -53.70 -21.43
#